data_AF-A0A1G2MGP5-F1
#
_entry.id   AF-A0A1G2MGP5-F1
#
_cell.length_a   1.000
_cell.length_b   1.000
_cell.length_c   1.000
_cell.angle_alpha   90.00
_cell.angle_beta   90.00
_cell.angle_gamma   90.00
#
_symmetry.space_group_name_H-M   'P 1'
#
loop_
_entity.id
_entity.type
_entity.pdbx_description
1 polymer ?
#
loop_
_entity_poly.entity_id
_entity_poly.type
_entity_poly.pdbx_seq_one_letter_code
_entity_poly.pdbx_strand_id
1 'polypeptide(L)'
;MELYKQKLVPKLLFSGGEIVPAGITEAEAMADKARALGMPTENIIIETASKSTLENVLFSRQIIANVFGLSNIRSVTAVMRNFHARRVLMTLKRHMPPNIKSKVATHVSPLFDFTKQNWHRTELGRHKVAEELEKIQMYLAKGDIVEL
;
A
#
# COMPACT_ATOMS: atom_id res chain seq x y z
N MET A 1 7.45 0.04 -9.49
CA MET A 1 8.00 0.18 -10.86
C MET A 1 8.04 -1.14 -11.63
N GLU A 2 8.56 -2.23 -11.07
CA GLU A 2 8.69 -3.50 -11.80
C GLU A 2 7.37 -4.03 -12.37
N LEU A 3 6.30 -4.04 -11.57
CA LEU A 3 4.96 -4.46 -12.03
C LEU A 3 4.47 -3.67 -13.25
N TYR A 4 4.78 -2.37 -13.32
CA TYR A 4 4.42 -1.53 -14.45
C TYR A 4 5.30 -1.82 -15.68
N LYS A 5 6.62 -1.95 -15.49
CA LYS A 5 7.57 -2.29 -16.57
C LYS A 5 7.26 -3.65 -17.21
N GLN A 6 6.82 -4.62 -16.41
CA GLN A 6 6.37 -5.94 -16.86
C GLN A 6 4.95 -5.93 -17.46
N LYS A 7 4.31 -4.77 -17.59
CA LYS A 7 2.94 -4.60 -18.11
C LYS A 7 1.88 -5.41 -17.34
N LEU A 8 2.14 -5.72 -16.06
CA LEU A 8 1.18 -6.40 -15.19
C LEU A 8 0.11 -5.47 -14.64
N VAL A 9 0.38 -4.17 -14.64
CA VAL A 9 -0.57 -3.10 -14.27
C VAL A 9 -0.42 -1.92 -15.23
N PRO A 10 -1.53 -1.28 -15.67
CA PRO A 10 -1.49 -0.18 -16.63
C PRO A 10 -1.28 1.19 -15.99
N LYS A 11 -1.58 1.34 -14.69
CA LYS A 11 -1.56 2.61 -13.95
C LYS A 11 -0.97 2.37 -12.55
N LEU A 12 -0.35 3.40 -11.95
CA LEU A 12 0.06 3.40 -10.55
C LEU A 12 -0.66 4.52 -9.80
N LEU A 13 -1.16 4.20 -8.61
CA LEU A 13 -1.72 5.16 -7.66
C LEU A 13 -0.78 5.20 -6.46
N PHE A 14 -0.17 6.37 -6.21
CA PHE A 14 0.62 6.64 -5.02
C PHE A 14 -0.25 7.32 -3.97
N SER A 15 -0.29 6.77 -2.77
CA SER A 15 -1.14 7.23 -1.66
C SER A 15 -0.30 7.42 -0.41
N GLY A 16 -0.43 8.59 0.21
CA GLY A 16 0.34 9.01 1.38
C GLY A 16 0.43 10.54 1.49
N GLY A 17 -0.08 11.08 2.60
CA GLY A 17 -0.14 12.50 2.92
C GLY A 17 0.87 12.98 3.96
N GLU A 18 1.74 12.10 4.46
CA GLU A 18 2.86 12.51 5.33
C GLU A 18 3.84 13.39 4.56
N ILE A 19 4.29 14.48 5.18
CA ILE A 19 5.22 15.42 4.57
C ILE A 19 6.65 14.92 4.77
N VAL A 20 7.37 14.72 3.66
CA VAL A 20 8.78 14.34 3.68
C VAL A 20 9.67 15.59 3.85
N PRO A 21 10.98 15.46 4.17
CA PRO A 21 11.87 16.61 4.37
C PRO A 21 11.95 17.61 3.21
N ALA A 22 11.58 17.18 1.99
CA ALA A 22 11.50 18.04 0.81
C ALA A 22 10.26 18.97 0.79
N GLY A 23 9.39 18.92 1.80
CA GLY A 23 8.20 19.78 1.90
C GLY A 23 6.99 19.32 1.07
N ILE A 24 7.08 18.16 0.42
CA ILE A 24 6.00 17.53 -0.35
C ILE A 24 5.51 16.26 0.35
N THR A 25 4.35 15.75 -0.06
CA THR A 25 3.81 14.49 0.47
C THR A 25 4.63 13.27 0.04
N GLU A 26 4.55 12.17 0.80
CA GLU A 26 5.13 10.87 0.42
C GLU A 26 4.62 10.41 -0.97
N ALA A 27 3.33 10.64 -1.26
CA ALA A 27 2.76 10.29 -2.57
C ALA A 27 3.37 11.09 -3.72
N GLU A 28 3.58 12.39 -3.55
CA GLU A 28 4.24 13.24 -4.54
C GLU A 28 5.69 12.83 -4.74
N ALA A 29 6.44 12.59 -3.66
CA ALA A 29 7.83 12.13 -3.74
C ALA A 29 7.95 10.78 -4.48
N MET A 30 7.01 9.85 -4.24
CA MET A 30 6.95 8.59 -4.97
C MET A 30 6.61 8.79 -6.46
N ALA A 31 5.68 9.70 -6.76
CA ALA A 31 5.30 10.04 -8.12
C ALA A 31 6.47 10.67 -8.90
N ASP A 32 7.20 11.61 -8.31
CA ASP A 32 8.38 12.22 -8.93
C ASP A 32 9.47 11.20 -9.22
N LYS A 33 9.71 10.27 -8.28
CA LYS A 33 10.62 9.15 -8.52
C LYS A 33 10.14 8.25 -9.66
N ALA A 34 8.84 8.00 -9.77
CA ALA A 34 8.29 7.21 -10.87
C ALA A 34 8.45 7.92 -12.23
N ARG A 35 8.22 9.24 -12.29
CA ARG A 35 8.46 10.07 -13.48
C ARG A 35 9.92 10.05 -13.89
N ALA A 36 10.84 10.24 -12.95
CA ALA A 36 12.28 10.18 -13.20
C ALA A 36 12.74 8.80 -13.72
N LEU A 37 11.99 7.73 -13.41
CA LEU A 37 12.21 6.38 -13.93
C LEU A 37 11.51 6.10 -15.26
N GLY A 38 11.00 7.13 -15.94
CA GLY A 38 10.43 7.07 -17.29
C GLY A 38 8.95 6.72 -17.35
N MET A 39 8.20 6.82 -16.23
CA MET A 39 6.77 6.59 -16.25
C MET A 39 6.01 7.81 -16.79
N PRO A 40 5.13 7.65 -17.79
CA PRO A 40 4.30 8.75 -18.28
C PRO A 40 3.36 9.30 -17.20
N THR A 41 3.22 10.62 -17.14
CA THR A 41 2.41 11.31 -16.11
C THR A 41 0.95 10.86 -16.14
N GLU A 42 0.39 10.59 -17.31
CA GLU A 42 -0.98 10.10 -17.49
C GLU A 42 -1.20 8.72 -16.86
N ASN A 43 -0.13 7.97 -16.57
CA ASN A 43 -0.19 6.66 -15.92
C ASN A 43 0.02 6.74 -14.40
N ILE A 44 0.23 7.93 -13.85
CA ILE A 44 0.43 8.20 -12.43
C ILE A 44 -0.80 8.91 -11.88
N ILE A 45 -1.30 8.39 -10.76
CA ILE A 45 -2.36 8.99 -9.97
C ILE A 45 -1.80 9.22 -8.57
N ILE A 46 -2.14 10.35 -7.95
CA ILE A 46 -1.60 10.77 -6.66
C ILE A 46 -2.76 11.03 -5.70
N GLU A 47 -2.62 10.54 -4.47
CA GLU A 47 -3.51 10.75 -3.35
C GLU A 47 -2.67 11.21 -2.14
N THR A 48 -2.93 12.43 -1.65
CA THR A 48 -2.04 13.16 -0.73
C THR A 48 -2.64 13.44 0.64
N ALA A 49 -3.83 12.89 0.95
CA ALA A 49 -4.57 13.20 2.16
C ALA A 49 -4.40 12.13 3.25
N SER A 50 -4.08 10.90 2.89
CA SER A 50 -4.04 9.77 3.80
C SER A 50 -2.90 9.81 4.82
N LYS A 51 -3.19 9.46 6.07
CA LYS A 51 -2.23 9.37 7.19
C LYS A 51 -2.22 8.00 7.86
N SER A 52 -3.04 7.08 7.36
CA SER A 52 -3.13 5.72 7.88
C SER A 52 -3.35 4.70 6.76
N THR A 53 -3.13 3.42 7.07
CA THR A 53 -3.40 2.33 6.12
C THR A 53 -4.88 2.25 5.74
N LEU A 54 -5.79 2.56 6.67
CA LEU A 54 -7.22 2.59 6.39
C LEU A 54 -7.55 3.70 5.40
N GLU A 55 -7.07 4.92 5.66
CA GLU A 55 -7.27 6.07 4.78
C GLU A 55 -6.65 5.84 3.40
N ASN A 56 -5.44 5.25 3.32
CA ASN A 56 -4.84 4.86 2.05
C ASN A 56 -5.81 4.02 1.21
N VAL A 57 -6.44 3.01 1.81
CA VAL A 57 -7.38 2.12 1.12
C VAL A 57 -8.67 2.86 0.74
N LEU A 58 -9.24 3.63 1.66
CA LEU A 58 -10.52 4.33 1.43
C LEU A 58 -10.39 5.43 0.38
N PHE A 59 -9.36 6.26 0.45
CA PHE A 59 -9.13 7.37 -0.47
C PHE A 59 -8.71 6.85 -1.85
N SER A 60 -7.83 5.84 -1.89
CA SER A 60 -7.50 5.16 -3.15
C SER A 60 -8.73 4.51 -3.80
N ARG A 61 -9.60 3.85 -3.01
CA ARG A 61 -10.85 3.27 -3.53
C ARG A 61 -11.76 4.34 -4.13
N GLN A 62 -11.88 5.49 -3.47
CA GLN A 62 -12.69 6.61 -3.98
C GLN A 62 -12.14 7.13 -5.30
N ILE A 63 -10.82 7.31 -5.41
CA ILE A 63 -10.17 7.74 -6.65
C ILE A 63 -10.34 6.70 -7.75
N ILE A 64 -10.15 5.42 -7.45
CA ILE A 64 -10.35 4.33 -8.41
C ILE A 64 -11.80 4.32 -8.92
N ALA A 65 -12.78 4.53 -8.03
CA ALA A 65 -14.18 4.64 -8.39
C ALA A 65 -14.44 5.81 -9.34
N ASN A 66 -13.86 6.98 -9.05
CA ASN A 66 -14.07 8.20 -9.83
C ASN A 66 -13.38 8.15 -11.20
N VAL A 67 -12.16 7.60 -11.27
CA VAL A 67 -11.33 7.62 -12.48
C VAL A 67 -11.66 6.46 -13.42
N PHE A 68 -11.95 5.27 -12.87
CA PHE A 68 -12.11 4.05 -13.67
C PHE A 68 -13.49 3.41 -13.56
N GLY A 69 -14.25 3.71 -12.50
CA GLY A 69 -15.42 2.93 -12.11
C GLY A 69 -15.04 1.58 -11.51
N LEU A 70 -15.52 1.28 -10.30
CA LEU A 70 -15.16 0.02 -9.61
C LEU A 70 -15.59 -1.23 -10.37
N SER A 71 -16.64 -1.16 -11.18
CA SER A 71 -17.10 -2.27 -12.04
C SER A 71 -16.08 -2.66 -13.13
N ASN A 72 -15.18 -1.76 -13.51
CA ASN A 72 -14.15 -2.01 -14.53
C ASN A 72 -12.84 -2.54 -13.95
N ILE A 73 -12.77 -2.70 -12.63
CA ILE A 73 -11.56 -3.15 -11.93
C ILE A 73 -11.66 -4.64 -11.65
N ARG A 74 -10.71 -5.41 -12.16
CA ARG A 74 -10.64 -6.87 -11.89
C ARG A 74 -9.81 -7.18 -10.65
N SER A 75 -8.77 -6.40 -10.39
CA SER A 75 -7.89 -6.60 -9.24
C SER A 75 -7.17 -5.32 -8.86
N VAL A 76 -6.86 -5.19 -7.57
CA VAL A 76 -5.97 -4.15 -7.03
C VAL A 76 -4.80 -4.84 -6.35
N THR A 77 -3.58 -4.40 -6.67
CA THR A 77 -2.36 -4.87 -6.01
C THR A 77 -1.78 -3.72 -5.21
N ALA A 78 -1.84 -3.80 -3.88
CA ALA A 78 -1.12 -2.86 -3.05
C ALA A 78 0.36 -3.25 -2.98
N VAL A 79 1.25 -2.25 -2.90
CA VAL A 79 2.70 -2.45 -2.76
C VAL A 79 3.19 -1.79 -1.47
N MET A 80 3.90 -2.52 -0.61
CA MET A 80 4.31 -2.05 0.73
C MET A 80 5.60 -2.72 1.21
N ARG A 81 6.09 -2.33 2.40
CA ARG A 81 7.12 -3.09 3.11
C ARG A 81 6.59 -4.46 3.53
N ASN A 82 7.46 -5.46 3.54
CA ASN A 82 7.15 -6.87 3.82
C ASN A 82 6.35 -7.13 5.11
N PHE A 83 6.73 -6.53 6.23
CA PHE A 83 6.10 -6.81 7.52
C PHE A 83 4.67 -6.26 7.66
N HIS A 84 4.29 -5.26 6.84
CA HIS A 84 2.94 -4.67 6.88
C HIS A 84 1.91 -5.43 6.03
N ALA A 85 2.33 -6.41 5.23
CA ALA A 85 1.52 -6.96 4.15
C ALA A 85 0.21 -7.60 4.61
N ARG A 86 0.21 -8.29 5.76
CA ARG A 86 -0.98 -8.96 6.30
C ARG A 86 -2.07 -7.93 6.62
N ARG A 87 -1.75 -6.92 7.42
CA ARG A 87 -2.71 -5.90 7.83
C ARG A 87 -3.28 -5.12 6.63
N VAL A 88 -2.44 -4.77 5.66
CA VAL A 88 -2.89 -4.11 4.42
C VAL A 88 -3.87 -5.00 3.64
N LEU A 89 -3.60 -6.30 3.52
CA LEU A 89 -4.52 -7.22 2.83
C LEU A 89 -5.85 -7.34 3.59
N MET A 90 -5.82 -7.39 4.92
CA MET A 90 -7.02 -7.40 5.76
C MET A 90 -7.85 -6.11 5.60
N THR A 91 -7.19 -4.94 5.53
CA THR A 91 -7.85 -3.67 5.22
C THR A 91 -8.48 -3.67 3.83
N LEU A 92 -7.74 -4.13 2.80
CA LEU A 92 -8.28 -4.23 1.44
C LEU A 92 -9.49 -5.16 1.38
N LYS A 93 -9.45 -6.31 2.05
CA LYS A 93 -10.56 -7.27 2.09
C LYS A 93 -11.80 -6.70 2.74
N ARG A 94 -11.64 -5.84 3.75
CA ARG A 94 -12.75 -5.19 4.44
C ARG A 94 -13.44 -4.13 3.57
N HIS A 95 -12.66 -3.37 2.79
CA HIS A 95 -13.16 -2.12 2.19
C HIS A 95 -13.26 -2.14 0.67
N MET A 96 -12.62 -3.09 -0.03
CA MET A 96 -12.80 -3.26 -1.48
C MET A 96 -14.02 -4.14 -1.78
N PRO A 97 -14.76 -3.85 -2.87
CA PRO A 97 -15.81 -4.72 -3.35
C PRO A 97 -15.36 -6.18 -3.51
N PRO A 98 -16.18 -7.17 -3.12
CA PRO A 98 -15.77 -8.59 -3.09
C PRO A 98 -15.46 -9.17 -4.47
N ASN A 99 -15.99 -8.58 -5.54
CA ASN A 99 -15.69 -8.95 -6.93
C ASN A 99 -14.33 -8.43 -7.43
N ILE A 100 -13.70 -7.50 -6.70
CA ILE A 100 -12.35 -7.01 -7.01
C ILE A 100 -11.33 -7.86 -6.26
N LYS A 101 -10.44 -8.55 -6.99
CA LYS A 101 -9.39 -9.36 -6.38
C LYS A 101 -8.32 -8.46 -5.72
N SER A 102 -8.32 -8.40 -4.39
CA SER A 102 -7.24 -7.77 -3.61
C SER A 102 -5.98 -8.63 -3.58
N LYS A 103 -4.83 -8.03 -3.91
CA LYS A 103 -3.50 -8.64 -3.86
C LYS A 103 -2.53 -7.72 -3.12
N VAL A 104 -1.45 -8.30 -2.62
CA VAL A 104 -0.32 -7.55 -2.05
C VAL A 104 0.97 -7.99 -2.71
N ALA A 105 1.87 -7.03 -2.92
CA ALA A 105 3.26 -7.25 -3.26
C ALA A 105 4.13 -6.52 -2.25
N THR A 106 5.27 -7.11 -1.91
CA THR A 106 6.15 -6.60 -0.86
C THR A 106 7.53 -6.30 -1.38
N HIS A 107 8.18 -5.30 -0.80
CA HIS A 107 9.62 -5.11 -0.93
C HIS A 107 10.28 -5.13 0.45
N VAL A 108 11.55 -5.51 0.47
CA VAL A 108 12.40 -5.34 1.65
C VAL A 108 13.03 -3.96 1.55
N SER A 109 12.85 -3.14 2.58
CA SER A 109 13.42 -1.81 2.62
C SER A 109 14.85 -1.89 3.13
N PRO A 110 15.83 -1.17 2.55
CA PRO A 110 17.20 -1.12 3.08
C PRO A 110 17.29 -0.60 4.52
N LEU A 111 16.26 0.13 5.00
CA LEU A 111 16.18 0.61 6.38
C LEU A 111 15.73 -0.48 7.36
N PHE A 112 15.19 -1.59 6.85
CA PHE A 112 14.66 -2.70 7.61
C PHE A 112 15.24 -4.00 7.04
N ASP A 113 16.46 -4.32 7.45
CA ASP A 113 17.21 -5.49 6.97
C ASP A 113 16.71 -6.80 7.58
N PHE A 114 15.43 -7.10 7.35
CA PHE A 114 14.84 -8.37 7.69
C PHE A 114 13.75 -8.79 6.71
N THR A 115 13.57 -10.10 6.60
CA THR A 115 12.69 -10.80 5.67
C THR A 115 11.75 -11.72 6.44
N LYS A 116 10.84 -12.38 5.72
CA LYS A 116 10.00 -13.44 6.30
C LYS A 116 10.85 -14.57 6.92
N GLN A 117 12.05 -14.80 6.41
CA GLN A 117 12.91 -15.91 6.82
C GLN A 117 13.77 -15.59 8.05
N ASN A 118 14.06 -14.31 8.32
CA ASN A 118 15.02 -13.94 9.38
C ASN A 118 14.53 -12.88 10.38
N TRP A 119 13.29 -12.37 10.28
CA TRP A 119 12.77 -11.34 11.20
C TRP A 119 12.90 -11.71 12.68
N HIS A 120 12.77 -13.00 13.03
CA HIS A 120 12.87 -13.48 14.40
C HIS A 120 14.30 -13.42 14.96
N ARG A 121 15.32 -13.31 14.09
CA ARG A 121 16.74 -13.32 14.47
C ARG A 121 17.22 -11.94 14.92
N THR A 122 16.59 -10.87 14.44
CA THR A 122 16.98 -9.49 14.77
C THR A 122 16.00 -8.88 15.76
N GLU A 123 16.48 -7.98 16.61
CA GLU A 123 15.64 -7.25 17.56
C GLU A 123 14.62 -6.37 16.82
N LEU A 124 15.09 -5.60 15.82
CA LEU A 124 14.24 -4.78 14.98
C LEU A 124 13.13 -5.59 14.28
N GLY A 125 13.46 -6.76 13.74
CA GLY A 125 12.49 -7.64 13.08
C GLY A 125 11.43 -8.17 14.05
N ARG A 126 11.83 -8.66 15.22
CA ARG A 126 10.91 -9.10 16.28
C ARG A 126 9.99 -7.96 16.70
N HIS A 127 10.55 -6.79 16.96
CA HIS A 127 9.79 -5.62 17.37
C HIS A 127 8.76 -5.17 16.32
N LYS A 128 9.16 -5.06 15.04
CA LYS A 128 8.23 -4.66 13.97
C LYS A 128 7.13 -5.68 13.69
N VAL A 129 7.42 -6.97 13.82
CA VAL A 129 6.38 -8.00 13.72
C VAL A 129 5.42 -7.94 14.90
N ALA A 130 5.93 -7.74 16.13
CA ALA A 130 5.08 -7.58 17.32
C ALA A 130 4.16 -6.35 17.21
N GLU A 131 4.69 -5.18 16.81
CA GLU A 131 3.89 -3.97 16.56
C GLU A 131 2.73 -4.22 15.57
N GLU A 132 2.98 -4.99 14.50
CA GLU A 132 1.93 -5.30 13.52
C GLU A 132 0.88 -6.26 14.07
N LEU A 133 1.26 -7.20 14.93
CA LEU A 133 0.31 -8.10 15.60
C LEU A 133 -0.61 -7.32 16.56
N GLU A 134 -0.06 -6.42 17.36
CA GLU A 134 -0.83 -5.54 18.25
C GLU A 134 -1.81 -4.66 17.45
N LYS A 135 -1.34 -4.06 16.35
CA LYS A 135 -2.19 -3.29 15.44
C LYS A 135 -3.30 -4.13 14.84
N ILE A 136 -3.02 -5.36 14.41
CA ILE A 136 -4.05 -6.26 13.86
C ILE A 136 -5.15 -6.51 14.90
N GLN A 137 -4.79 -6.86 16.14
CA GLN A 137 -5.78 -7.07 17.20
C GLN A 137 -6.62 -5.81 17.45
N MET A 138 -5.97 -4.65 17.57
CA MET A 138 -6.64 -3.36 17.78
C MET A 138 -7.62 -3.04 16.64
N TYR A 139 -7.20 -3.17 15.38
CA TYR A 139 -8.03 -2.81 14.22
C TYR A 139 -9.12 -3.83 13.92
N LEU A 140 -8.95 -5.10 14.29
CA LEU A 140 -10.03 -6.10 14.28
C LEU A 140 -11.11 -5.70 15.30
N ALA A 141 -10.71 -5.33 16.52
CA ALA A 141 -11.65 -4.89 17.57
C ALA A 141 -12.44 -3.63 17.17
N LYS A 142 -11.81 -2.72 16.41
CA LYS A 142 -12.46 -1.53 15.83
C LYS A 142 -13.37 -1.82 14.64
N GLY A 143 -13.24 -2.99 14.00
CA GLY A 143 -13.95 -3.33 12.76
C GLY A 143 -13.35 -2.69 11.49
N ASP A 144 -12.16 -2.11 11.60
CA ASP A 144 -11.44 -1.44 10.52
C ASP A 144 -10.84 -2.42 9.51
N ILE A 145 -10.61 -3.67 9.94
CA ILE A 145 -10.08 -4.76 9.11
C ILE A 145 -10.90 -6.05 9.32
N VAL A 146 -10.71 -7.04 8.45
CA VAL A 146 -11.35 -8.36 8.55
C VAL A 146 -10.31 -9.47 8.52
N GLU A 147 -10.58 -10.59 9.17
CA GLU A 147 -9.73 -11.78 9.09
C GLU A 147 -9.70 -12.36 7.66
N LEU A 148 -8.57 -12.96 7.28
CA LEU A 148 -8.32 -13.48 5.92
C LEU A 148 -8.86 -14.90 5.72
#